data_AF-A0A495ITS4-F1
#
_entry.id   AF-A0A495ITS4-F1
#
_cell.length_a   1.000
_cell.length_b   1.000
_cell.length_c   1.000
_cell.angle_alpha   90.00
_cell.angle_beta   90.00
_cell.angle_gamma   90.00
#
_symmetry.space_group_name_H-M   'P 1'
#
loop_
_entity.id
_entity.type
_entity.pdbx_description
1 polymer ?
#
loop_
_entity_poly.entity_id
_entity_poly.type
_entity_poly.pdbx_seq_one_letter_code
_entity_poly.pdbx_strand_id
1 'polypeptide(L)' 'MYDTIFLLVKATIQTKHKHVHEAITEIQQTATCTISNTKKVKIHELKFMDYKLKKA' A
#
# COMPACT_ATOMS: atom_id res chain seq x y z
N MET A 1 6.39 15.63 -19.59
CA MET A 1 7.35 15.03 -18.64
C MET A 1 6.55 14.34 -17.56
N TYR A 2 6.89 13.12 -17.18
CA TYR A 2 6.21 12.37 -16.12
C TYR A 2 7.20 12.12 -15.00
N ASP A 3 6.78 12.39 -13.76
CA ASP A 3 7.55 12.11 -12.56
C ASP A 3 6.87 10.99 -11.77
N THR A 4 7.66 10.08 -11.21
CA THR A 4 7.18 8.96 -10.40
C THR A 4 7.34 9.28 -8.92
N ILE A 5 6.26 9.13 -8.16
CA ILE A 5 6.28 9.26 -6.69
C ILE A 5 6.04 7.89 -6.04
N PHE A 6 6.74 7.63 -4.94
CA PHE A 6 6.53 6.45 -4.10
C PHE A 6 5.92 6.89 -2.77
N LEU A 7 4.72 6.41 -2.47
CA LEU A 7 4.06 6.70 -1.20
C LEU A 7 4.26 5.52 -0.25
N LEU A 8 4.93 5.79 0.88
CA LEU A 8 5.14 4.85 1.97
C LEU A 8 4.08 5.09 3.03
N VAL A 9 3.30 4.06 3.36
CA VAL A 9 2.29 4.13 4.43
C VAL A 9 2.80 3.37 5.64
N LYS A 10 2.79 4.01 6.80
CA LYS A 10 3.04 3.37 8.09
C LYS A 10 1.71 3.08 8.77
N ALA A 11 1.47 1.82 9.10
CA ALA A 11 0.33 1.40 9.91
C ALA A 11 0.85 0.74 11.19
N THR A 12 0.31 1.15 12.34
CA THR A 12 0.46 0.41 13.60
C THR A 12 -0.77 -0.44 13.76
N ILE A 13 -0.60 -1.77 13.80
CA ILE A 13 -1.72 -2.71 13.85
C ILE A 13 -1.70 -3.48 15.17
N GLN A 14 -2.89 -3.76 15.69
CA GLN A 14 -3.10 -4.76 16.73
C GLN A 14 -3.76 -5.96 16.07
N THR A 15 -3.20 -7.16 16.24
CA THR A 15 -3.70 -8.37 15.58
C THR A 15 -3.87 -9.52 16.56
N LYS A 16 -4.84 -10.39 16.27
CA LYS A 16 -5.03 -11.69 16.94
C LYS A 16 -4.43 -12.85 16.15
N HIS A 17 -3.90 -12.59 14.94
CA HIS A 17 -3.23 -13.60 14.13
C HIS A 17 -1.98 -14.11 14.84
N LYS A 18 -1.72 -15.42 14.72
CA LYS A 18 -0.53 -16.04 15.32
C LYS A 18 0.74 -15.61 14.59
N HIS A 19 0.63 -15.36 13.29
CA HIS A 19 1.74 -14.94 12.44
C HIS A 19 1.50 -13.54 11.89
N VAL A 20 2.48 -12.66 12.07
CA VAL A 20 2.40 -11.26 11.58
C VAL A 20 2.18 -11.19 10.07
N HIS A 21 2.63 -12.19 9.31
CA HIS A 21 2.44 -12.26 7.86
C HIS A 21 0.96 -12.37 7.46
N GLU A 22 0.14 -13.08 8.25
CA GLU A 22 -1.31 -13.19 8.02
C GLU A 22 -1.98 -11.83 8.21
N ALA A 23 -1.63 -11.11 9.29
CA ALA A 23 -2.12 -9.76 9.55
C ALA A 23 -1.72 -8.76 8.47
N ILE A 24 -0.48 -8.85 7.97
CA ILE A 24 0.00 -8.00 6.87
C ILE A 24 -0.76 -8.32 5.59
N THR A 25 -0.99 -9.60 5.28
CA THR A 25 -1.73 -10.02 4.08
C THR A 25 -3.18 -9.54 4.14
N GLU A 26 -3.85 -9.68 5.29
CA GLU A 26 -5.22 -9.20 5.49
C GLU A 26 -5.32 -7.68 5.28
N ILE A 27 -4.40 -6.91 5.86
CA ILE A 27 -4.36 -5.46 5.67
C ILE A 27 -4.03 -5.10 4.22
N GLN A 28 -3.12 -5.81 3.55
CA GLN A 28 -2.82 -5.55 2.14
C GLN A 28 -4.00 -5.83 1.22
N GLN A 29 -4.77 -6.89 1.47
CA GLN A 29 -5.95 -7.24 0.68
C GLN A 29 -7.12 -6.28 0.88
N THR A 30 -7.23 -5.69 2.07
CA THR A 30 -8.32 -4.77 2.43
C THR A 30 -7.96 -3.30 2.28
N ALA A 31 -6.67 -2.97 2.22
CA ALA A 31 -6.20 -1.60 2.10
C ALA A 31 -6.66 -0.99 0.78
N THR A 32 -7.56 -0.02 0.89
CA THR A 32 -7.97 0.85 -0.22
C THR A 32 -7.22 2.16 -0.10
N CYS A 33 -6.30 2.43 -1.04
CA CYS A 33 -5.66 3.74 -1.15
C CYS A 33 -6.37 4.55 -2.24
N THR A 34 -6.94 5.69 -1.87
CA THR A 34 -7.58 6.60 -2.83
C THR A 34 -6.59 7.68 -3.22
N ILE A 35 -5.96 7.52 -4.39
CA ILE A 35 -5.18 8.60 -5.03
C ILE A 35 -6.00 9.14 -6.19
N SER A 36 -6.27 10.45 -6.19
CA SER A 36 -7.15 11.08 -7.17
C SER A 36 -6.49 12.28 -7.85
N ASN A 37 -7.00 12.59 -9.04
CA ASN A 37 -6.61 13.78 -9.78
C ASN A 37 -6.94 15.04 -8.98
N THR A 38 -6.10 16.06 -9.11
CA THR A 38 -6.42 17.41 -8.63
C THR A 38 -6.55 18.35 -9.83
N LYS A 39 -6.86 19.63 -9.56
CA LYS A 39 -6.86 20.68 -10.59
C LYS A 39 -5.48 20.86 -11.24
N LYS A 40 -4.39 20.52 -10.54
CA LYS A 40 -3.00 20.77 -10.97
C LYS A 40 -2.21 19.51 -11.28
N VAL A 41 -2.67 18.34 -10.83
CA VAL A 41 -1.95 17.06 -10.97
C VAL A 41 -2.88 16.02 -11.56
N LYS A 42 -2.43 15.38 -12.64
CA LYS A 42 -3.11 14.25 -13.28
C LYS A 42 -2.29 12.99 -13.06
N ILE A 43 -2.95 11.97 -12.54
CA ILE A 43 -2.38 10.64 -12.37
C ILE A 43 -2.35 9.99 -13.74
N HIS A 44 -1.14 9.63 -14.18
CA HIS A 44 -0.95 8.92 -15.44
C HIS A 44 -1.13 7.41 -15.25
N GLU A 45 -0.54 6.86 -14.18
CA GLU A 45 -0.62 5.45 -13.83
C GLU A 45 -0.66 5.30 -12.30
N LEU A 46 -1.49 4.37 -11.81
CA LEU A 46 -1.57 3.99 -10.40
C LEU A 46 -1.31 2.49 -10.28
N LYS A 47 -0.29 2.11 -9.52
CA LYS A 47 0.04 0.70 -9.21
C LYS A 47 0.16 0.55 -7.70
N PHE A 48 -0.55 -0.44 -7.16
CA PHE A 48 -0.35 -0.89 -5.78
C PHE A 48 0.87 -1.80 -5.73
N MET A 49 1.83 -1.48 -4.87
CA MET A 49 3.03 -2.30 -4.69
C MET A 49 2.77 -3.39 -3.65
N ASP A 50 2.87 -4.66 -4.05
CA ASP A 50 2.82 -5.79 -3.13
C ASP A 50 4.11 -5.87 -2.31
N TYR A 51 3.98 -5.75 -0.98
CA TYR A 51 5.12 -5.97 -0.09
C TYR A 51 5.29 -7.46 0.16
N LYS A 52 6.14 -8.12 -0.64
CA LYS A 52 6.55 -9.51 -0.41
C LYS A 52 7.57 -9.54 0.74
N LEU A 53 7.11 -9.89 1.94
CA LEU A 53 8.02 -10.26 3.01
C LEU A 53 8.85 -11.47 2.53
N LYS A 54 10.19 -11.35 2.52
CA LYS A 54 11.04 -12.53 2.34
C LYS A 54 10.66 -13.54 3.42
N LYS A 55 10.36 -14.79 3.02
CA LYS A 55 10.31 -15.90 3.97
C LYS A 55 11.65 -15.92 4.70
N ALA A 56 11.61 -15.78 6.02
CA ALA A 56 12.76 -16.01 6.87
C ALA A 56 13.17 -17.49 6.80
#